data_AF-A0A3M1LL18-F1
#
_entry.id   AF-A0A3M1LL18-F1
#
_cell.length_a   1.000
_cell.length_b   1.000
_cell.length_c   1.000
_cell.angle_alpha   90.00
_cell.angle_beta   90.00
_cell.angle_gamma   90.00
#
_symmetry.space_group_name_H-M   'P 1'
#
loop_
_entity.id
_entity.type
_entity.pdbx_description
1 polymer ?
#
loop_
_entity_poly.entity_id
_entity_poly.type
_entity_poly.pdbx_seq_one_letter_code
_entity_poly.pdbx_strand_id
1 'polypeptide(L)'
;MKNKINALILSIALVSSIIATIDVLKVEAVSTFTYGDVFVAVGDSKVQWRDATGALKNVIDCSSFVSSTYTTGMAFDISGNLYITMFDGNAVCKVDNTGTPIGTFGSNYNADPESILFDGSGNVYVGHPDGNDDILKFDSSGNLLKQFDVPIESRGSDWIDLAADQCTMYYTSEGTSILRYDVCNDKQLTNFATGLHGPTYALRILPNGNVLVADTRDIHLLDTNGNIIKTYDAFGENCWFALNLDPDGTSFWSADFCTSNVYKFDIDTGAQLLSFNTGTPYKTVFGLAVYGEKTAATVIHLDLEPKTATNNIGTSHTVTATLLNGTTPLQGYTIDFTVSGVNPTSGSDITDADGKATFTYTGNNAGLDTITAETVVDSKTLVGSVSKEWKNTNGGGSSNEELKVQKIVALDDDREDEDAKGIYIDEDISFLHDATLTNAILTDPNSNTYTYDNVPVSLPIKIKFDDPNWNPNLGGISNMIDGIWTLELNITATYEEPITDELKEVKQHITLDFKVDNGRLSFEGDEDQFSFQKKIKMKPNPVPLNAEEVEIEIEEESEPGVQTIFINKLDIIKPSGTVISYNGVPLSNDDSSIGLGVKLPGDPGDWSASGPHPT
;
A
#
# COMPACT_ATOMS: atom_id res chain seq x y z
N MET A 1 -13.20 17.90 -80.41
CA MET A 1 -13.27 17.57 -78.97
C MET A 1 -11.92 17.91 -78.36
N LYS A 2 -11.98 18.71 -77.29
CA LYS A 2 -10.92 19.49 -76.62
C LYS A 2 -9.74 18.64 -76.11
N ASN A 3 -8.52 19.13 -75.92
CA ASN A 3 -7.66 20.09 -76.63
C ASN A 3 -6.23 19.86 -76.06
N LYS A 4 -5.26 19.61 -76.95
CA LYS A 4 -3.81 19.86 -76.86
C LYS A 4 -2.93 19.15 -75.79
N ILE A 5 -2.11 18.24 -76.33
CA ILE A 5 -0.74 17.89 -75.91
C ILE A 5 0.23 19.01 -76.37
N ASN A 6 1.36 19.16 -75.65
CA ASN A 6 2.58 20.00 -75.83
C ASN A 6 2.70 21.07 -74.71
N ALA A 7 3.79 21.26 -73.97
CA ALA A 7 5.21 20.98 -74.21
C ALA A 7 6.05 20.91 -72.90
N LEU A 8 7.31 20.51 -73.10
CA LEU A 8 8.47 20.25 -72.24
C LEU A 8 8.95 21.43 -71.32
N ILE A 9 9.65 21.07 -70.23
CA ILE A 9 10.82 21.72 -69.55
C ILE A 9 10.66 22.01 -68.03
N LEU A 10 11.25 21.11 -67.23
CA LEU A 10 12.21 21.31 -66.13
C LEU A 10 11.87 22.27 -64.95
N SER A 11 11.68 21.72 -63.73
CA SER A 11 12.46 22.05 -62.50
C SER A 11 11.87 21.44 -61.21
N ILE A 12 12.67 20.57 -60.58
CA ILE A 12 13.01 20.43 -59.14
C ILE A 12 11.91 20.65 -58.07
N ALA A 13 11.85 19.66 -57.15
CA ALA A 13 11.28 19.66 -55.78
C ALA A 13 9.80 19.27 -55.62
N LEU A 14 9.55 17.98 -55.39
CA LEU A 14 9.22 17.43 -54.05
C LEU A 14 9.02 15.91 -54.18
N VAL A 15 10.07 15.15 -53.87
CA VAL A 15 9.90 13.77 -53.42
C VAL A 15 9.74 13.86 -51.91
N SER A 16 8.50 13.89 -51.43
CA SER A 16 8.20 13.74 -50.01
C SER A 16 7.03 12.78 -49.86
N SER A 17 7.42 11.51 -49.67
CA SER A 17 6.83 10.59 -48.70
C SER A 17 5.31 10.66 -48.51
N ILE A 18 4.59 9.82 -49.27
CA ILE A 18 3.38 9.18 -48.74
C ILE A 18 3.88 7.91 -48.04
N ILE A 19 4.34 8.07 -46.79
CA ILE A 19 4.37 6.96 -45.84
C ILE A 19 2.93 6.87 -45.36
N ALA A 20 2.18 5.90 -45.88
CA ALA A 20 0.93 5.50 -45.28
C ALA A 20 1.28 5.02 -43.86
N THR A 21 0.89 5.80 -42.85
CA THR A 21 0.86 5.35 -41.47
C THR A 21 -0.09 4.17 -41.40
N ILE A 22 0.46 2.97 -41.36
CA ILE A 22 -0.23 1.83 -40.79
C ILE A 22 -0.31 2.18 -39.30
N ASP A 23 -1.43 2.76 -38.88
CA ASP A 23 -1.80 2.74 -37.47
C ASP A 23 -1.93 1.27 -37.10
N VAL A 24 -0.87 0.73 -36.51
CA VAL A 24 -0.98 -0.51 -35.74
C VAL A 24 -1.91 -0.15 -34.60
N LEU A 25 -3.17 -0.58 -34.69
CA LEU A 25 -4.09 -0.56 -33.57
C LEU A 25 -3.33 -1.17 -32.38
N LYS A 26 -3.03 -0.35 -31.38
CA LYS A 26 -2.54 -0.81 -30.09
C LYS A 26 -3.68 -1.66 -29.54
N VAL A 27 -3.56 -2.98 -29.64
CA VAL A 27 -4.45 -3.90 -28.93
C VAL A 27 -4.10 -3.69 -27.47
N GLU A 28 -4.91 -2.90 -26.77
CA GLU A 28 -4.86 -2.91 -25.32
C GLU A 28 -5.20 -4.33 -24.89
N ALA A 29 -4.32 -4.93 -24.09
CA ALA A 29 -4.58 -6.25 -23.54
C ALA A 29 -5.91 -6.18 -22.78
N VAL A 30 -6.83 -7.09 -23.08
CA VAL A 30 -8.08 -7.20 -22.34
C VAL A 30 -7.71 -7.51 -20.89
N SER A 31 -8.05 -6.62 -19.96
CA SER A 31 -7.80 -6.86 -18.54
C SER A 31 -8.63 -8.06 -18.10
N THR A 32 -7.97 -9.06 -17.52
CA THR A 32 -8.63 -10.15 -16.82
C THR A 32 -8.56 -9.92 -15.31
N PHE A 33 -9.38 -10.65 -14.55
CA PHE A 33 -9.30 -10.70 -13.09
C PHE A 33 -7.89 -11.12 -12.67
N THR A 34 -7.33 -10.36 -11.72
CA THR A 34 -6.01 -10.60 -11.12
C THR A 34 -6.21 -10.99 -9.65
N TYR A 35 -5.35 -11.87 -9.13
CA TYR A 35 -5.38 -12.24 -7.71
C TYR A 35 -5.35 -10.99 -6.82
N GLY A 36 -6.27 -10.93 -5.85
CA GLY A 36 -6.44 -9.80 -4.95
C GLY A 36 -7.37 -8.70 -5.49
N ASP A 37 -7.84 -8.78 -6.74
CA ASP A 37 -8.89 -7.88 -7.22
C ASP A 37 -10.14 -8.02 -6.34
N VAL A 38 -10.74 -6.88 -5.98
CA VAL A 38 -11.88 -6.77 -5.06
C VAL A 38 -13.14 -6.43 -5.84
N PHE A 39 -14.21 -7.18 -5.60
CA PHE A 39 -15.50 -7.04 -6.24
C PHE A 39 -16.53 -6.60 -5.22
N VAL A 40 -17.13 -5.43 -5.44
CA VAL A 40 -18.08 -4.82 -4.51
C VAL A 40 -19.44 -4.75 -5.18
N ALA A 41 -20.43 -5.45 -4.64
CA ALA A 41 -21.78 -5.42 -5.13
C ALA A 41 -22.47 -4.13 -4.69
N VAL A 42 -22.83 -3.27 -5.64
CA VAL A 42 -23.25 -1.88 -5.40
C VAL A 42 -24.72 -1.61 -5.75
N GLY A 43 -25.53 -2.67 -5.85
CA GLY A 43 -26.93 -2.60 -6.25
C GLY A 43 -27.14 -2.36 -7.75
N ASP A 44 -28.40 -2.23 -8.16
CA ASP A 44 -28.83 -1.97 -9.54
C ASP A 44 -28.17 -2.90 -10.58
N SER A 45 -28.04 -4.18 -10.23
CA SER A 45 -27.41 -5.24 -11.05
C SER A 45 -25.92 -5.03 -11.34
N LYS A 46 -25.25 -4.16 -10.56
CA LYS A 46 -23.87 -3.75 -10.77
C LYS A 46 -22.90 -4.22 -9.69
N VAL A 47 -21.67 -4.47 -10.12
CA VAL A 47 -20.52 -4.79 -9.28
C VAL A 47 -19.35 -3.90 -9.70
N GLN A 48 -18.73 -3.21 -8.74
CA GLN A 48 -17.45 -2.54 -8.97
C GLN A 48 -16.32 -3.56 -8.90
N TRP A 49 -15.56 -3.66 -9.97
CA TRP A 49 -14.32 -4.43 -10.01
C TRP A 49 -13.14 -3.49 -9.78
N ARG A 50 -12.44 -3.70 -8.67
CA ARG A 50 -11.30 -2.91 -8.21
C ARG A 50 -10.04 -3.76 -8.15
N ASP A 51 -8.87 -3.13 -8.29
CA ASP A 51 -7.60 -3.81 -8.01
C ASP A 51 -7.37 -4.01 -6.50
N ALA A 52 -6.30 -4.69 -6.15
CA ALA A 52 -5.89 -4.96 -4.75
C ALA A 52 -5.56 -3.69 -3.94
N THR A 53 -5.37 -2.53 -4.60
CA THR A 53 -5.18 -1.24 -3.91
C THR A 53 -6.51 -0.53 -3.63
N GLY A 54 -7.62 -1.07 -4.16
CA GLY A 54 -8.95 -0.47 -4.10
C GLY A 54 -9.26 0.48 -5.26
N ALA A 55 -8.36 0.64 -6.25
CA ALA A 55 -8.63 1.50 -7.40
C ALA A 55 -9.62 0.84 -8.37
N LEU A 56 -10.57 1.62 -8.89
CA LEU A 56 -11.62 1.12 -9.79
C LEU A 56 -11.06 0.78 -11.17
N LYS A 57 -11.18 -0.50 -11.56
CA LYS A 57 -10.84 -0.99 -12.90
C LYS A 57 -12.03 -0.92 -13.84
N ASN A 58 -13.18 -1.42 -13.39
CA ASN A 58 -14.39 -1.50 -14.20
C ASN A 58 -15.67 -1.58 -13.35
N VAL A 59 -16.83 -1.39 -13.99
CA VAL A 59 -18.15 -1.68 -13.40
C VAL A 59 -18.81 -2.75 -14.26
N ILE A 60 -19.02 -3.93 -13.68
CA ILE A 60 -19.74 -5.04 -14.30
C ILE A 60 -21.23 -4.76 -14.17
N ASP A 61 -21.97 -4.86 -15.28
CA ASP A 61 -23.41 -4.57 -15.33
C ASP A 61 -24.19 -5.76 -15.90
N CYS A 62 -24.89 -6.48 -15.02
CA CYS A 62 -25.66 -7.67 -15.37
C CYS A 62 -27.08 -7.37 -15.88
N SER A 63 -27.50 -6.11 -16.01
CA SER A 63 -28.86 -5.71 -16.40
C SER A 63 -29.31 -6.23 -17.76
N SER A 64 -28.36 -6.65 -18.61
CA SER A 64 -28.63 -7.32 -19.89
C SER A 64 -29.20 -8.73 -19.75
N PHE A 65 -29.01 -9.38 -18.60
CA PHE A 65 -29.51 -10.73 -18.31
C PHE A 65 -30.54 -10.74 -17.17
N VAL A 66 -30.29 -9.98 -16.10
CA VAL A 66 -31.12 -9.95 -14.90
C VAL A 66 -31.18 -8.51 -14.39
N SER A 67 -32.38 -8.02 -14.10
CA SER A 67 -32.58 -6.75 -13.40
C SER A 67 -32.82 -7.03 -11.92
N SER A 68 -32.05 -6.39 -11.07
CA SER A 68 -32.12 -6.45 -9.61
C SER A 68 -31.80 -5.07 -9.04
N THR A 69 -32.53 -4.63 -8.03
CA THR A 69 -32.17 -3.48 -7.20
C THR A 69 -31.04 -3.83 -6.23
N TYR A 70 -31.04 -5.06 -5.71
CA TYR A 70 -30.06 -5.55 -4.74
C TYR A 70 -29.13 -6.58 -5.40
N THR A 71 -27.85 -6.24 -5.48
CA THR A 71 -26.78 -7.14 -5.91
C THR A 71 -26.02 -7.56 -4.65
N THR A 72 -25.89 -8.85 -4.38
CA THR A 72 -25.44 -9.36 -3.07
C THR A 72 -24.18 -10.22 -3.17
N GLY A 73 -24.20 -11.45 -2.68
CA GLY A 73 -23.09 -12.38 -2.62
C GLY A 73 -22.52 -12.77 -3.99
N MET A 74 -21.26 -13.18 -3.93
CA MET A 74 -20.46 -13.47 -5.10
C MET A 74 -19.48 -14.61 -4.82
N ALA A 75 -19.19 -15.41 -5.83
CA ALA A 75 -18.16 -16.44 -5.77
C ALA A 75 -17.56 -16.70 -7.15
N PHE A 76 -16.35 -17.27 -7.16
CA PHE A 76 -15.66 -17.63 -8.39
C PHE A 76 -15.65 -19.14 -8.59
N ASP A 77 -15.86 -19.59 -9.83
CA ASP A 77 -15.54 -20.96 -10.19
C ASP A 77 -14.03 -21.13 -10.45
N ILE A 78 -13.59 -22.38 -10.59
CA ILE A 78 -12.18 -22.72 -10.82
C ILE A 78 -11.62 -22.20 -12.15
N SER A 79 -12.49 -21.81 -13.09
CA SER A 79 -12.08 -21.18 -14.35
C SER A 79 -11.98 -19.66 -14.24
N GLY A 80 -12.24 -19.11 -13.04
CA GLY A 80 -12.21 -17.69 -12.74
C GLY A 80 -13.45 -16.92 -13.21
N ASN A 81 -14.55 -17.61 -13.53
CA ASN A 81 -15.81 -16.92 -13.81
C ASN A 81 -16.45 -16.49 -12.49
N LEU A 82 -16.97 -15.27 -12.45
CA LEU A 82 -17.68 -14.70 -11.31
C LEU A 82 -19.19 -15.01 -11.41
N TYR A 83 -19.77 -15.42 -10.30
CA TYR A 83 -21.20 -15.66 -10.14
C TYR A 83 -21.72 -14.67 -9.11
N ILE A 84 -22.78 -13.95 -9.45
CA ILE A 84 -23.30 -12.82 -8.67
C ILE A 84 -24.77 -13.08 -8.40
N THR A 85 -25.16 -13.13 -7.13
CA THR A 85 -26.56 -13.26 -6.74
C THR A 85 -27.30 -11.94 -6.95
N MET A 86 -28.42 -12.02 -7.67
CA MET A 86 -29.32 -10.91 -7.98
C MET A 86 -30.57 -11.15 -7.15
N PHE A 87 -30.59 -10.56 -5.96
CA PHE A 87 -31.50 -10.87 -4.86
C PHE A 87 -32.97 -10.78 -5.31
N ASP A 88 -33.47 -9.56 -5.51
CA ASP A 88 -34.84 -9.33 -5.98
C ASP A 88 -35.05 -9.72 -7.46
N GLY A 89 -33.96 -9.91 -8.19
CA GLY A 89 -33.94 -10.47 -9.55
C GLY A 89 -34.17 -11.98 -9.60
N ASN A 90 -34.13 -12.68 -8.45
CA ASN A 90 -34.34 -14.13 -8.32
C ASN A 90 -33.47 -14.97 -9.24
N ALA A 91 -32.22 -14.57 -9.42
CA ALA A 91 -31.30 -15.26 -10.32
C ALA A 91 -29.84 -15.08 -9.91
N VAL A 92 -28.96 -15.85 -10.54
CA VAL A 92 -27.51 -15.66 -10.46
C VAL A 92 -27.00 -15.24 -11.84
N CYS A 93 -26.34 -14.09 -11.92
CA CYS A 93 -25.63 -13.65 -13.13
C CYS A 93 -24.25 -14.31 -13.19
N LYS A 94 -23.88 -14.83 -14.35
CA LYS A 94 -22.55 -15.39 -14.62
C LYS A 94 -21.73 -14.44 -15.49
N VAL A 95 -20.49 -14.20 -15.10
CA VAL A 95 -19.57 -13.24 -15.71
C VAL A 95 -18.24 -13.95 -15.96
N ASP A 96 -17.66 -13.77 -17.14
CA ASP A 96 -16.33 -14.33 -17.42
C ASP A 96 -15.20 -13.55 -16.73
N ASN A 97 -13.98 -14.07 -16.78
CA ASN A 97 -12.83 -13.46 -16.14
C ASN A 97 -12.36 -12.14 -16.77
N THR A 98 -13.02 -11.65 -17.83
CA THR A 98 -12.79 -10.31 -18.41
C THR A 98 -13.78 -9.28 -17.86
N GLY A 99 -14.67 -9.68 -16.96
CA GLY A 99 -15.76 -8.84 -16.46
C GLY A 99 -16.95 -8.74 -17.40
N THR A 100 -17.06 -9.64 -18.40
CA THR A 100 -18.19 -9.63 -19.35
C THR A 100 -19.29 -10.57 -18.87
N PRO A 101 -20.54 -10.09 -18.68
CA PRO A 101 -21.68 -10.96 -18.38
C PRO A 101 -21.95 -11.93 -19.54
N ILE A 102 -22.08 -13.22 -19.24
CA ILE A 102 -22.21 -14.30 -20.23
C ILE A 102 -23.49 -15.15 -20.08
N GLY A 103 -24.30 -14.88 -19.06
CA GLY A 103 -25.58 -15.56 -18.89
C GLY A 103 -26.09 -15.56 -17.46
N THR A 104 -27.08 -16.41 -17.21
CA THR A 104 -27.53 -16.76 -15.87
C THR A 104 -27.09 -18.16 -15.48
N PHE A 105 -27.08 -18.44 -14.19
CA PHE A 105 -26.74 -19.75 -13.64
C PHE A 105 -27.84 -20.29 -12.73
N GLY A 106 -28.13 -21.58 -12.86
CA GLY A 106 -29.14 -22.23 -12.04
C GLY A 106 -30.58 -21.93 -12.47
N SER A 107 -31.52 -22.54 -11.76
CA SER A 107 -32.96 -22.30 -11.89
C SER A 107 -33.68 -22.72 -10.60
N ASN A 108 -34.97 -22.40 -10.46
CA ASN A 108 -35.78 -22.70 -9.27
C ASN A 108 -35.45 -21.86 -8.02
N TYR A 109 -34.74 -20.75 -8.17
CA TYR A 109 -34.74 -19.70 -7.16
C TYR A 109 -36.18 -19.20 -6.99
N ASN A 110 -36.72 -19.32 -5.77
CA ASN A 110 -38.12 -19.01 -5.49
C ASN A 110 -38.29 -17.68 -4.74
N ALA A 111 -37.25 -17.19 -4.07
CA ALA A 111 -37.08 -15.81 -3.63
C ALA A 111 -35.61 -15.55 -3.27
N ASP A 112 -35.07 -14.40 -3.68
CA ASP A 112 -33.96 -13.71 -3.01
C ASP A 112 -32.70 -14.56 -2.72
N PRO A 113 -32.00 -15.10 -3.75
CA PRO A 113 -30.68 -15.67 -3.53
C PRO A 113 -29.72 -14.60 -3.00
N GLU A 114 -29.05 -14.86 -1.88
CA GLU A 114 -28.21 -13.85 -1.19
C GLU A 114 -26.74 -14.20 -1.15
N SER A 115 -26.41 -15.47 -0.93
CA SER A 115 -25.03 -15.95 -0.85
C SER A 115 -24.81 -17.14 -1.76
N ILE A 116 -23.56 -17.32 -2.21
CA ILE A 116 -23.17 -18.37 -3.15
C ILE A 116 -21.76 -18.87 -2.82
N LEU A 117 -21.52 -20.17 -2.91
CA LEU A 117 -20.19 -20.77 -2.81
C LEU A 117 -20.06 -22.04 -3.65
N PHE A 118 -18.82 -22.48 -3.88
CA PHE A 118 -18.49 -23.72 -4.56
C PHE A 118 -17.92 -24.76 -3.58
N ASP A 119 -18.35 -26.01 -3.69
CA ASP A 119 -17.64 -27.13 -3.04
C ASP A 119 -16.42 -27.57 -3.87
N GLY A 120 -15.57 -28.40 -3.25
CA GLY A 120 -14.38 -28.95 -3.88
C GLY A 120 -14.65 -29.82 -5.11
N SER A 121 -15.90 -30.23 -5.37
CA SER A 121 -16.32 -30.92 -6.61
C SER A 121 -16.80 -29.95 -7.69
N GLY A 122 -16.93 -28.66 -7.39
CA GLY A 122 -17.48 -27.63 -8.28
C GLY A 122 -19.01 -27.57 -8.29
N ASN A 123 -19.68 -28.21 -7.32
CA ASN A 123 -21.10 -27.97 -7.11
C ASN A 123 -21.28 -26.62 -6.42
N VAL A 124 -22.43 -26.00 -6.65
CA VAL A 124 -22.72 -24.65 -6.17
C VAL A 124 -23.78 -24.72 -5.09
N TYR A 125 -23.55 -24.05 -3.97
CA TYR A 125 -24.57 -23.84 -2.94
C TYR A 125 -25.02 -22.38 -2.98
N VAL A 126 -26.31 -22.15 -2.79
CA VAL A 126 -26.92 -20.81 -2.77
C VAL A 126 -27.84 -20.70 -1.56
N GLY A 127 -27.62 -19.68 -0.73
CA GLY A 127 -28.47 -19.37 0.43
C GLY A 127 -29.65 -18.48 0.04
N HIS A 128 -30.83 -18.78 0.60
CA HIS A 128 -32.04 -17.97 0.44
C HIS A 128 -32.53 -17.49 1.81
N PRO A 129 -32.39 -16.21 2.14
CA PRO A 129 -33.06 -15.60 3.28
C PRO A 129 -34.59 -15.64 3.19
N ASP A 130 -35.18 -15.58 1.98
CA ASP A 130 -36.64 -15.55 1.83
C ASP A 130 -37.15 -16.75 1.00
N GLY A 131 -38.47 -16.81 0.83
CA GLY A 131 -39.12 -17.80 -0.01
C GLY A 131 -39.35 -19.11 0.73
N ASN A 132 -38.54 -20.12 0.43
CA ASN A 132 -38.55 -21.38 1.19
C ASN A 132 -37.49 -21.41 2.28
N ASP A 133 -36.65 -20.37 2.38
CA ASP A 133 -35.61 -20.21 3.39
C ASP A 133 -34.49 -21.29 3.33
N ASP A 134 -34.49 -22.08 2.25
CA ASP A 134 -33.64 -23.26 2.02
C ASP A 134 -32.25 -22.88 1.48
N ILE A 135 -31.26 -23.75 1.74
CA ILE A 135 -30.03 -23.79 0.94
C ILE A 135 -30.27 -24.67 -0.29
N LEU A 136 -29.99 -24.13 -1.48
CA LEU A 136 -30.06 -24.90 -2.74
C LEU A 136 -28.67 -25.37 -3.14
N LYS A 137 -28.57 -26.60 -3.66
CA LYS A 137 -27.35 -27.15 -4.26
C LYS A 137 -27.56 -27.47 -5.73
N PHE A 138 -26.63 -27.02 -6.57
CA PHE A 138 -26.60 -27.24 -8.02
C PHE A 138 -25.33 -27.98 -8.44
N ASP A 139 -25.38 -28.68 -9.56
CA ASP A 139 -24.15 -29.09 -10.24
C ASP A 139 -23.48 -27.87 -10.93
N SER A 140 -22.26 -28.07 -11.46
CA SER A 140 -21.51 -27.02 -12.17
C SER A 140 -22.18 -26.52 -13.45
N SER A 141 -23.22 -27.20 -13.94
CA SER A 141 -24.02 -26.80 -15.11
C SER A 141 -25.31 -26.05 -14.73
N GLY A 142 -25.59 -25.89 -13.42
CA GLY A 142 -26.78 -25.19 -12.93
C GLY A 142 -28.03 -26.07 -12.79
N ASN A 143 -27.89 -27.41 -12.83
CA ASN A 143 -29.03 -28.29 -12.53
C ASN A 143 -29.18 -28.41 -11.01
N LEU A 144 -30.41 -28.21 -10.51
CA LEU A 144 -30.70 -28.39 -9.09
C LEU A 144 -30.53 -29.85 -8.68
N LEU A 145 -29.64 -30.10 -7.72
CA LEU A 145 -29.36 -31.42 -7.17
C LEU A 145 -30.14 -31.66 -5.88
N LYS A 146 -30.21 -30.66 -5.00
CA LYS A 146 -30.82 -30.81 -3.68
C LYS A 146 -31.25 -29.47 -3.10
N GLN A 147 -32.25 -29.52 -2.21
CA GLN A 147 -32.67 -28.43 -1.33
C GLN A 147 -32.49 -28.92 0.10
N PHE A 148 -31.97 -28.06 0.97
CA PHE A 148 -31.75 -28.35 2.38
C PHE A 148 -32.66 -27.45 3.21
N ASP A 149 -33.61 -28.07 3.90
CA ASP A 149 -34.49 -27.42 4.88
C ASP A 149 -33.66 -27.16 6.15
N VAL A 150 -33.19 -25.91 6.27
CA VAL A 150 -32.34 -25.46 7.37
C VAL A 150 -33.16 -24.68 8.40
N PRO A 151 -32.94 -24.89 9.70
CA PRO A 151 -33.57 -24.07 10.73
C PRO A 151 -33.20 -22.59 10.61
N ILE A 152 -34.18 -21.74 10.88
CA ILE A 152 -34.07 -20.28 10.84
C ILE A 152 -34.01 -19.68 12.25
N GLU A 153 -33.40 -18.50 12.35
CA GLU A 153 -33.56 -17.55 13.46
C GLU A 153 -34.50 -16.41 13.04
N SER A 154 -33.95 -15.30 12.53
CA SER A 154 -34.74 -14.10 12.17
C SER A 154 -35.21 -14.15 10.71
N ARG A 155 -34.40 -14.74 9.84
CA ARG A 155 -34.64 -14.88 8.39
C ARG A 155 -34.04 -16.20 7.89
N GLY A 156 -34.21 -16.59 6.62
CA GLY A 156 -33.65 -17.82 6.06
C GLY A 156 -32.12 -17.88 6.05
N SER A 157 -31.54 -18.76 5.24
CA SER A 157 -30.08 -18.85 5.10
C SER A 157 -29.53 -17.64 4.34
N ASP A 158 -29.15 -16.59 5.07
CA ASP A 158 -28.59 -15.34 4.55
C ASP A 158 -27.20 -15.60 3.94
N TRP A 159 -26.19 -15.83 4.79
CA TRP A 159 -24.84 -16.13 4.35
C TRP A 159 -24.44 -17.56 4.66
N ILE A 160 -23.73 -18.19 3.74
CA ILE A 160 -23.26 -19.56 3.86
C ILE A 160 -21.74 -19.65 3.67
N ASP A 161 -21.09 -20.58 4.38
CA ASP A 161 -19.72 -21.02 4.11
C ASP A 161 -19.54 -22.51 4.43
N LEU A 162 -18.76 -23.23 3.64
CA LEU A 162 -18.61 -24.68 3.74
C LEU A 162 -17.24 -25.04 4.31
N ALA A 163 -17.23 -25.87 5.36
CA ALA A 163 -16.01 -26.31 6.00
C ALA A 163 -15.19 -27.28 5.11
N ALA A 164 -13.91 -27.45 5.47
CA ALA A 164 -12.97 -28.30 4.74
C ALA A 164 -13.37 -29.79 4.63
N ASP A 165 -14.27 -30.25 5.50
CA ASP A 165 -14.83 -31.61 5.45
C ASP A 165 -15.85 -31.81 4.30
N GLN A 166 -16.21 -30.74 3.58
CA GLN A 166 -17.21 -30.73 2.50
C GLN A 166 -18.64 -31.10 2.93
N CYS A 167 -18.89 -31.16 4.23
CA CYS A 167 -20.15 -31.61 4.81
C CYS A 167 -20.74 -30.60 5.80
N THR A 168 -19.93 -29.84 6.52
CA THR A 168 -20.42 -28.90 7.53
C THR A 168 -20.60 -27.52 6.91
N MET A 169 -21.84 -27.15 6.65
CA MET A 169 -22.23 -25.79 6.25
C MET A 169 -22.39 -24.93 7.50
N TYR A 170 -21.71 -23.79 7.53
CA TYR A 170 -21.92 -22.71 8.49
C TYR A 170 -22.84 -21.70 7.82
N TYR A 171 -23.81 -21.19 8.56
CA TYR A 171 -24.69 -20.18 8.00
C TYR A 171 -25.20 -19.18 9.03
N THR A 172 -25.45 -17.97 8.58
CA THR A 172 -26.16 -16.93 9.32
C THR A 172 -27.61 -16.87 8.87
N SER A 173 -28.44 -16.30 9.75
CA SER A 173 -29.90 -16.31 9.63
C SER A 173 -30.49 -15.00 10.15
N GLU A 174 -29.75 -13.90 9.95
CA GLU A 174 -29.98 -12.54 10.46
C GLU A 174 -30.31 -12.46 11.97
N GLY A 175 -29.90 -13.47 12.73
CA GLY A 175 -30.09 -13.55 14.16
C GLY A 175 -28.82 -13.17 14.93
N THR A 176 -28.55 -13.91 15.99
CA THR A 176 -27.43 -13.64 16.91
C THR A 176 -26.48 -14.85 17.01
N SER A 177 -26.64 -15.79 16.09
CA SER A 177 -25.90 -17.05 16.07
C SER A 177 -25.27 -17.30 14.70
N ILE A 178 -24.24 -18.13 14.71
CA ILE A 178 -23.76 -18.84 13.52
C ILE A 178 -24.22 -20.29 13.65
N LEU A 179 -25.09 -20.73 12.76
CA LEU A 179 -25.69 -22.06 12.76
C LEU A 179 -24.82 -23.04 11.95
N ARG A 180 -25.05 -24.35 12.14
CA ARG A 180 -24.34 -25.41 11.40
C ARG A 180 -25.29 -26.47 10.89
N TYR A 181 -25.11 -26.88 9.64
CA TYR A 181 -25.89 -27.94 8.99
C TYR A 181 -24.96 -28.97 8.35
N ASP A 182 -25.26 -30.25 8.53
CA ASP A 182 -24.58 -31.36 7.85
C ASP A 182 -25.27 -31.63 6.52
N VAL A 183 -24.70 -31.11 5.42
CA VAL A 183 -25.24 -31.27 4.07
C VAL A 183 -25.04 -32.68 3.51
N CYS A 184 -24.17 -33.49 4.12
CA CYS A 184 -23.95 -34.88 3.73
C CYS A 184 -25.00 -35.82 4.33
N ASN A 185 -25.47 -35.52 5.54
CA ASN A 185 -26.45 -36.36 6.27
C ASN A 185 -27.82 -35.69 6.47
N ASP A 186 -28.04 -34.51 5.91
CA ASP A 186 -29.33 -33.79 5.94
C ASP A 186 -29.80 -33.49 7.38
N LYS A 187 -28.91 -32.87 8.15
CA LYS A 187 -29.11 -32.76 9.60
C LYS A 187 -28.58 -31.46 10.17
N GLN A 188 -29.44 -30.73 10.89
CA GLN A 188 -29.02 -29.63 11.74
C GLN A 188 -28.03 -30.10 12.82
N LEU A 189 -26.92 -29.36 12.95
CA LEU A 189 -25.94 -29.53 14.00
C LEU A 189 -26.13 -28.48 15.10
N THR A 190 -25.43 -28.63 16.21
CA THR A 190 -25.36 -27.59 17.23
C THR A 190 -24.79 -26.31 16.62
N ASN A 191 -25.37 -25.16 16.94
CA ASN A 191 -24.83 -23.86 16.53
C ASN A 191 -23.33 -23.76 16.83
N PHE A 192 -22.60 -23.08 15.97
CA PHE A 192 -21.18 -22.82 16.16
C PHE A 192 -20.95 -21.76 17.23
N ALA A 193 -21.66 -20.63 17.12
CA ALA A 193 -21.61 -19.53 18.06
C ALA A 193 -23.03 -19.01 18.33
N THR A 194 -23.24 -18.43 19.52
CA THR A 194 -24.52 -17.85 19.95
C THR A 194 -24.25 -16.61 20.80
N GLY A 195 -25.16 -15.64 20.79
CA GLY A 195 -25.05 -14.44 21.64
C GLY A 195 -24.14 -13.35 21.07
N LEU A 196 -23.96 -13.33 19.75
CA LEU A 196 -23.40 -12.19 19.02
C LEU A 196 -24.36 -10.99 19.07
N HIS A 197 -23.91 -9.79 18.71
CA HIS A 197 -24.78 -8.61 18.76
C HIS A 197 -25.94 -8.76 17.77
N GLY A 198 -25.60 -9.11 16.53
CA GLY A 198 -26.54 -9.37 15.44
C GLY A 198 -27.33 -8.13 14.97
N PRO A 199 -28.07 -8.22 13.85
CA PRO A 199 -28.10 -9.33 12.89
C PRO A 199 -26.71 -9.73 12.37
N THR A 200 -26.44 -11.02 12.29
CA THR A 200 -25.22 -11.56 11.67
C THR A 200 -25.44 -11.76 10.18
N TYR A 201 -24.53 -11.23 9.36
CA TYR A 201 -24.58 -11.26 7.89
C TYR A 201 -23.44 -12.12 7.35
N ALA A 202 -22.50 -11.55 6.61
CA ALA A 202 -21.41 -12.30 6.02
C ALA A 202 -20.49 -13.00 7.04
N LEU A 203 -20.10 -14.23 6.71
CA LEU A 203 -19.14 -15.02 7.46
C LEU A 203 -18.12 -15.71 6.53
N ARG A 204 -16.91 -15.95 7.05
CA ARG A 204 -15.88 -16.76 6.38
C ARG A 204 -15.17 -17.67 7.37
N ILE A 205 -15.05 -18.95 7.02
CA ILE A 205 -14.26 -19.95 7.74
C ILE A 205 -12.82 -19.86 7.23
N LEU A 206 -11.88 -19.56 8.14
CA LEU A 206 -10.46 -19.52 7.84
C LEU A 206 -9.91 -20.95 7.69
N PRO A 207 -8.79 -21.16 6.97
CA PRO A 207 -8.17 -22.49 6.81
C PRO A 207 -7.80 -23.18 8.14
N ASN A 208 -7.58 -22.41 9.21
CA ASN A 208 -7.30 -22.93 10.55
C ASN A 208 -8.58 -23.31 11.35
N GLY A 209 -9.77 -23.08 10.79
CA GLY A 209 -11.07 -23.34 11.40
C GLY A 209 -11.64 -22.20 12.26
N ASN A 210 -10.92 -21.09 12.42
CA ASN A 210 -11.50 -19.87 12.99
C ASN A 210 -12.54 -19.27 12.03
N VAL A 211 -13.41 -18.40 12.53
CA VAL A 211 -14.49 -17.82 11.71
C VAL A 211 -14.51 -16.31 11.86
N LEU A 212 -14.51 -15.58 10.75
CA LEU A 212 -14.86 -14.17 10.69
C LEU A 212 -16.38 -14.03 10.49
N VAL A 213 -17.00 -13.05 11.15
CA VAL A 213 -18.42 -12.71 10.97
C VAL A 213 -18.65 -11.21 11.12
N ALA A 214 -19.47 -10.64 10.25
CA ALA A 214 -20.01 -9.30 10.41
C ALA A 214 -21.35 -9.38 11.15
N ASP A 215 -21.52 -8.64 12.24
CA ASP A 215 -22.71 -8.71 13.09
C ASP A 215 -23.51 -7.41 13.18
N THR A 216 -23.49 -6.65 12.07
CA THR A 216 -23.97 -5.28 11.94
C THR A 216 -23.03 -4.29 12.63
N ARG A 217 -22.86 -4.40 13.95
CA ARG A 217 -22.13 -3.39 14.73
C ARG A 217 -20.63 -3.54 14.58
N ASP A 218 -20.15 -4.77 14.62
CA ASP A 218 -18.73 -5.09 14.63
C ASP A 218 -18.42 -6.20 13.61
N ILE A 219 -17.14 -6.46 13.41
CA ILE A 219 -16.65 -7.70 12.81
C ILE A 219 -15.93 -8.48 13.90
N HIS A 220 -16.20 -9.79 14.01
CA HIS A 220 -15.57 -10.64 15.01
C HIS A 220 -14.76 -11.77 14.36
N LEU A 221 -13.58 -12.04 14.91
CA LEU A 221 -12.87 -13.32 14.73
C LEU A 221 -13.22 -14.23 15.90
N LEU A 222 -13.71 -15.42 15.59
CA LEU A 222 -14.07 -16.46 16.54
C LEU A 222 -13.07 -17.61 16.45
N ASP A 223 -12.72 -18.19 17.61
CA ASP A 223 -11.97 -19.44 17.66
C ASP A 223 -12.80 -20.64 17.17
N THR A 224 -12.16 -21.80 17.04
CA THR A 224 -12.81 -23.07 16.62
C THR A 224 -13.93 -23.56 17.56
N ASN A 225 -14.11 -22.95 18.74
CA ASN A 225 -15.20 -23.25 19.67
C ASN A 225 -16.32 -22.20 19.63
N GLY A 226 -16.22 -21.19 18.75
CA GLY A 226 -17.20 -20.12 18.62
C GLY A 226 -17.06 -19.01 19.67
N ASN A 227 -15.90 -18.87 20.33
CA ASN A 227 -15.64 -17.74 21.22
C ASN A 227 -15.02 -16.57 20.45
N ILE A 228 -15.47 -15.35 20.70
CA ILE A 228 -14.83 -14.15 20.15
C ILE A 228 -13.42 -14.01 20.71
N ILE A 229 -12.42 -13.98 19.82
CA ILE A 229 -11.01 -13.77 20.15
C ILE A 229 -10.47 -12.42 19.66
N LYS A 230 -11.17 -11.78 18.73
CA LYS A 230 -10.86 -10.42 18.28
C LYS A 230 -12.10 -9.73 17.72
N THR A 231 -12.13 -8.42 17.84
CA THR A 231 -13.14 -7.54 17.26
C THR A 231 -12.43 -6.50 16.41
N TYR A 232 -12.99 -6.22 15.23
CA TYR A 232 -12.52 -5.22 14.29
C TYR A 232 -13.64 -4.23 14.03
N ASP A 233 -13.26 -2.98 13.85
CA ASP A 233 -14.16 -1.88 13.55
C ASP A 233 -13.36 -0.72 12.91
N ALA A 234 -14.08 0.24 12.31
CA ALA A 234 -13.53 1.48 11.78
C ALA A 234 -14.33 2.66 12.32
N PHE A 235 -13.65 3.78 12.56
CA PHE A 235 -14.26 4.94 13.19
C PHE A 235 -15.48 5.45 12.42
N GLY A 236 -16.66 5.36 13.04
CA GLY A 236 -17.93 5.84 12.48
C GLY A 236 -18.75 4.79 11.73
N GLU A 237 -18.21 3.59 11.53
CA GLU A 237 -18.89 2.47 10.88
C GLU A 237 -19.67 1.64 11.91
N ASN A 238 -20.88 1.19 11.56
CA ASN A 238 -21.78 0.47 12.48
C ASN A 238 -22.83 -0.40 11.74
N CYS A 239 -22.60 -0.68 10.45
CA CYS A 239 -23.45 -1.46 9.58
C CYS A 239 -22.61 -2.43 8.71
N TRP A 240 -21.67 -3.13 9.34
CA TRP A 240 -20.86 -4.17 8.70
C TRP A 240 -21.76 -5.27 8.16
N PHE A 241 -21.68 -5.52 6.85
CA PHE A 241 -22.60 -6.41 6.14
C PHE A 241 -21.88 -7.52 5.38
N ALA A 242 -20.84 -7.16 4.63
CA ALA A 242 -20.11 -8.08 3.77
C ALA A 242 -18.65 -8.22 4.21
N LEU A 243 -18.07 -9.42 4.09
CA LEU A 243 -16.64 -9.65 4.28
C LEU A 243 -16.14 -10.84 3.46
N ASN A 244 -14.88 -10.78 2.99
CA ASN A 244 -14.18 -11.87 2.31
C ASN A 244 -12.69 -11.87 2.67
N LEU A 245 -12.08 -13.07 2.67
CA LEU A 245 -10.65 -13.23 2.93
C LEU A 245 -9.81 -12.76 1.74
N ASP A 246 -8.71 -12.07 2.03
CA ASP A 246 -7.73 -11.75 1.01
C ASP A 246 -6.87 -13.00 0.70
N PRO A 247 -6.43 -13.20 -0.56
CA PRO A 247 -5.50 -14.28 -0.93
C PRO A 247 -4.21 -14.33 -0.11
N ASP A 248 -3.78 -13.20 0.47
CA ASP A 248 -2.61 -13.17 1.34
C ASP A 248 -2.77 -14.06 2.59
N GLY A 249 -4.00 -14.32 3.03
CA GLY A 249 -4.31 -15.14 4.20
C GLY A 249 -3.99 -14.49 5.54
N THR A 250 -3.50 -13.24 5.53
CA THR A 250 -3.19 -12.44 6.73
C THR A 250 -4.15 -11.28 6.90
N SER A 251 -4.99 -10.99 5.90
CA SER A 251 -5.94 -9.88 5.91
C SER A 251 -7.30 -10.28 5.33
N PHE A 252 -8.29 -9.40 5.54
CA PHE A 252 -9.62 -9.54 4.97
C PHE A 252 -10.20 -8.18 4.60
N TRP A 253 -11.14 -8.19 3.65
CA TRP A 253 -11.93 -7.03 3.28
C TRP A 253 -13.30 -7.09 3.95
N SER A 254 -13.82 -5.95 4.37
CA SER A 254 -15.17 -5.79 4.90
C SER A 254 -15.81 -4.51 4.39
N ALA A 255 -17.14 -4.48 4.28
CA ALA A 255 -17.88 -3.30 3.84
C ALA A 255 -18.99 -2.93 4.82
N ASP A 256 -19.08 -1.63 5.08
CA ASP A 256 -20.20 -1.03 5.78
C ASP A 256 -21.30 -0.69 4.76
N PHE A 257 -22.46 -1.30 4.95
CA PHE A 257 -23.62 -1.10 4.10
C PHE A 257 -24.15 0.34 4.19
N CYS A 258 -24.16 0.93 5.38
CA CYS A 258 -24.76 2.24 5.61
C CYS A 258 -23.98 3.34 4.90
N THR A 259 -22.64 3.36 5.01
CA THR A 259 -21.77 4.41 4.47
C THR A 259 -21.24 4.10 3.06
N SER A 260 -21.37 2.85 2.62
CA SER A 260 -20.81 2.34 1.35
C SER A 260 -19.28 2.44 1.31
N ASN A 261 -18.64 2.47 2.48
CA ASN A 261 -17.21 2.37 2.68
C ASN A 261 -16.76 0.90 2.72
N VAL A 262 -15.54 0.66 2.24
CA VAL A 262 -14.90 -0.66 2.20
C VAL A 262 -13.53 -0.53 2.84
N TYR A 263 -13.17 -1.52 3.67
CA TYR A 263 -11.98 -1.51 4.50
C TYR A 263 -11.23 -2.83 4.36
N LYS A 264 -9.90 -2.77 4.37
CA LYS A 264 -9.02 -3.93 4.51
C LYS A 264 -8.44 -3.93 5.93
N PHE A 265 -8.54 -5.05 6.62
CA PHE A 265 -7.99 -5.22 7.97
C PHE A 265 -6.96 -6.33 7.99
N ASP A 266 -5.89 -6.13 8.76
CA ASP A 266 -4.97 -7.20 9.14
C ASP A 266 -5.63 -8.08 10.23
N ILE A 267 -5.63 -9.39 10.01
CA ILE A 267 -6.32 -10.35 10.89
C ILE A 267 -5.66 -10.37 12.28
N ASP A 268 -4.33 -10.37 12.34
CA ASP A 268 -3.59 -10.60 13.57
C ASP A 268 -3.51 -9.36 14.47
N THR A 269 -3.23 -8.20 13.88
CA THR A 269 -3.09 -6.93 14.59
C THR A 269 -4.43 -6.22 14.75
N GLY A 270 -5.34 -6.37 13.78
CA GLY A 270 -6.56 -5.57 13.66
C GLY A 270 -6.34 -4.19 13.05
N ALA A 271 -5.14 -3.91 12.52
CA ALA A 271 -4.86 -2.64 11.86
C ALA A 271 -5.69 -2.49 10.58
N GLN A 272 -6.23 -1.30 10.37
CA GLN A 272 -6.81 -0.92 9.09
C GLN A 272 -5.67 -0.67 8.10
N LEU A 273 -5.58 -1.50 7.06
CA LEU A 273 -4.53 -1.44 6.04
C LEU A 273 -4.89 -0.49 4.90
N LEU A 274 -6.15 -0.55 4.45
CA LEU A 274 -6.66 0.25 3.33
C LEU A 274 -8.12 0.61 3.58
N SER A 275 -8.58 1.68 2.95
CA SER A 275 -10.00 1.97 2.84
C SER A 275 -10.32 2.77 1.58
N PHE A 276 -11.55 2.63 1.10
CA PHE A 276 -12.10 3.47 0.03
C PHE A 276 -13.62 3.57 0.16
N ASN A 277 -14.19 4.66 -0.37
CA ASN A 277 -15.63 4.75 -0.59
C ASN A 277 -15.95 4.31 -2.03
N THR A 278 -17.06 3.59 -2.21
CA THR A 278 -17.48 3.14 -3.54
C THR A 278 -17.89 4.29 -4.48
N GLY A 279 -18.13 5.50 -3.95
CA GLY A 279 -18.66 6.65 -4.69
C GLY A 279 -20.15 6.50 -5.03
N THR A 280 -20.82 5.48 -4.45
CA THR A 280 -22.25 5.23 -4.64
C THR A 280 -23.04 5.82 -3.46
N PRO A 281 -24.38 6.01 -3.59
CA PRO A 281 -25.21 6.47 -2.48
C PRO A 281 -25.06 5.60 -1.23
N TYR A 282 -25.49 6.14 -0.08
CA TYR A 282 -25.63 5.35 1.15
C TYR A 282 -26.53 4.13 0.91
N LYS A 283 -26.24 3.01 1.58
CA LYS A 283 -27.08 1.79 1.56
C LYS A 283 -27.13 1.05 0.23
N THR A 284 -25.97 0.86 -0.39
CA THR A 284 -25.84 0.20 -1.70
C THR A 284 -24.89 -0.99 -1.72
N VAL A 285 -24.07 -1.18 -0.69
CA VAL A 285 -23.08 -2.26 -0.64
C VAL A 285 -23.64 -3.46 0.10
N PHE A 286 -23.99 -4.54 -0.62
CA PHE A 286 -24.60 -5.76 -0.06
C PHE A 286 -23.74 -7.02 -0.28
N GLY A 287 -22.51 -6.88 -0.78
CA GLY A 287 -21.67 -8.03 -1.02
C GLY A 287 -20.25 -7.66 -1.39
N LEU A 288 -19.33 -8.55 -1.02
CA LEU A 288 -17.92 -8.51 -1.37
C LEU A 288 -17.51 -9.87 -1.94
N ALA A 289 -16.50 -9.87 -2.80
CA ALA A 289 -15.71 -11.03 -3.18
C ALA A 289 -14.29 -10.59 -3.53
N VAL A 290 -13.32 -11.48 -3.32
CA VAL A 290 -11.92 -11.22 -3.67
C VAL A 290 -11.45 -12.34 -4.59
N TYR A 291 -10.89 -11.99 -5.76
CA TYR A 291 -10.43 -13.00 -6.69
C TYR A 291 -9.21 -13.73 -6.14
N GLY A 292 -9.32 -15.05 -6.03
CA GLY A 292 -8.31 -15.88 -5.38
C GLY A 292 -8.47 -16.01 -3.86
N GLU A 293 -9.62 -15.62 -3.31
CA GLU A 293 -9.90 -15.76 -1.89
C GLU A 293 -9.66 -17.19 -1.39
N LYS A 294 -9.24 -17.31 -0.13
CA LYS A 294 -9.15 -18.59 0.54
C LYS A 294 -10.53 -18.98 1.06
N THR A 295 -11.03 -20.15 0.65
CA THR A 295 -12.24 -20.75 1.22
C THR A 295 -11.89 -22.05 1.92
N ALA A 296 -12.51 -22.31 3.08
CA ALA A 296 -12.32 -23.58 3.77
C ALA A 296 -12.80 -24.77 2.91
N ALA A 297 -13.80 -24.55 2.05
CA ALA A 297 -14.35 -25.53 1.13
C ALA A 297 -13.36 -25.99 0.05
N THR A 298 -12.31 -25.22 -0.23
CA THR A 298 -11.31 -25.61 -1.23
C THR A 298 -10.40 -26.66 -0.62
N VAL A 299 -10.65 -27.92 -0.96
CA VAL A 299 -9.85 -29.03 -0.42
C VAL A 299 -8.44 -28.98 -0.99
N ILE A 300 -8.25 -28.68 -2.28
CA ILE A 300 -6.91 -28.61 -2.87
C ILE A 300 -6.50 -27.16 -3.09
N HIS A 301 -5.46 -26.69 -2.40
CA HIS A 301 -4.99 -25.31 -2.48
C HIS A 301 -3.49 -25.23 -2.75
N LEU A 302 -3.10 -24.17 -3.45
CA LEU A 302 -1.72 -23.84 -3.78
C LEU A 302 -1.35 -22.52 -3.10
N ASP A 303 -0.52 -22.60 -2.07
CA ASP A 303 -0.12 -21.45 -1.27
C ASP A 303 1.33 -21.05 -1.54
N LEU A 304 1.58 -19.78 -1.85
CA LEU A 304 2.93 -19.25 -2.02
C LEU A 304 3.35 -18.47 -0.77
N GLU A 305 4.62 -18.61 -0.38
CA GLU A 305 5.29 -17.83 0.65
C GLU A 305 6.70 -17.38 0.20
N PRO A 306 7.21 -16.24 0.69
CA PRO A 306 6.50 -15.27 1.54
C PRO A 306 5.42 -14.52 0.75
N LYS A 307 4.35 -14.08 1.42
CA LYS A 307 3.19 -13.41 0.79
C LYS A 307 3.54 -12.05 0.21
N THR A 308 4.43 -11.35 0.90
CA THR A 308 5.08 -10.11 0.46
C THR A 308 6.56 -10.18 0.84
N ALA A 309 7.41 -9.48 0.10
CA ALA A 309 8.79 -9.24 0.52
C ALA A 309 9.38 -8.03 -0.21
N THR A 310 10.37 -7.38 0.40
CA THR A 310 11.19 -6.33 -0.25
C THR A 310 12.66 -6.78 -0.34
N ASN A 311 13.27 -6.71 -1.53
CA ASN A 311 14.66 -7.09 -1.77
C ASN A 311 15.36 -5.98 -2.55
N ASN A 312 16.68 -5.93 -2.46
CA ASN A 312 17.45 -5.04 -3.31
C ASN A 312 17.65 -5.64 -4.72
N ILE A 313 17.70 -4.81 -5.76
CA ILE A 313 18.04 -5.25 -7.12
C ILE A 313 19.37 -6.02 -7.12
N GLY A 314 19.52 -6.99 -8.02
CA GLY A 314 20.69 -7.86 -8.10
C GLY A 314 20.77 -8.93 -7.01
N THR A 315 19.88 -8.93 -6.00
CA THR A 315 19.79 -10.03 -5.02
C THR A 315 18.83 -11.13 -5.50
N SER A 316 19.00 -12.35 -5.00
CA SER A 316 18.04 -13.43 -5.25
C SER A 316 16.88 -13.38 -4.27
N HIS A 317 15.68 -13.67 -4.75
CA HIS A 317 14.48 -13.90 -3.96
C HIS A 317 13.95 -15.31 -4.25
N THR A 318 13.52 -16.02 -3.21
CA THR A 318 12.96 -17.37 -3.30
C THR A 318 11.52 -17.35 -2.81
N VAL A 319 10.62 -17.87 -3.63
CA VAL A 319 9.25 -18.22 -3.23
C VAL A 319 9.13 -19.74 -3.10
N THR A 320 8.30 -20.18 -2.16
CA THR A 320 7.92 -21.58 -1.97
C THR A 320 6.42 -21.71 -2.20
N ALA A 321 6.04 -22.49 -3.20
CA ALA A 321 4.66 -22.94 -3.38
C ALA A 321 4.44 -24.24 -2.60
N THR A 322 3.35 -24.31 -1.84
CA THR A 322 2.93 -25.48 -1.07
C THR A 322 1.57 -25.94 -1.59
N LEU A 323 1.52 -27.15 -2.13
CA LEU A 323 0.30 -27.75 -2.67
C LEU A 323 -0.24 -28.79 -1.68
N LEU A 324 -1.43 -28.53 -1.14
CA LEU A 324 -2.08 -29.41 -0.16
C LEU A 324 -3.46 -29.85 -0.64
N ASN A 325 -3.89 -31.01 -0.17
CA ASN A 325 -5.26 -31.51 -0.17
C ASN A 325 -5.75 -31.61 1.29
N GLY A 326 -6.51 -30.63 1.75
CA GLY A 326 -6.77 -30.35 3.15
C GLY A 326 -5.45 -30.01 3.83
N THR A 327 -5.05 -30.82 4.80
CA THR A 327 -3.73 -30.72 5.44
C THR A 327 -2.71 -31.71 4.87
N THR A 328 -3.06 -32.48 3.84
CA THR A 328 -2.21 -33.53 3.27
C THR A 328 -1.38 -32.97 2.12
N PRO A 329 -0.03 -33.05 2.17
CA PRO A 329 0.79 -32.60 1.06
C PRO A 329 0.63 -33.44 -0.22
N LEU A 330 0.58 -32.76 -1.36
CA LEU A 330 0.54 -33.40 -2.68
C LEU A 330 1.92 -33.37 -3.32
N GLN A 331 2.56 -34.54 -3.39
CA GLN A 331 3.88 -34.73 -4.00
C GLN A 331 3.78 -35.05 -5.50
N GLY A 332 4.76 -34.59 -6.28
CA GLY A 332 4.97 -35.00 -7.68
C GLY A 332 4.21 -34.18 -8.71
N TYR A 333 3.57 -33.10 -8.30
CA TYR A 333 2.91 -32.12 -9.18
C TYR A 333 3.90 -31.04 -9.61
N THR A 334 3.96 -30.76 -10.91
CA THR A 334 4.72 -29.63 -11.47
C THR A 334 4.02 -28.33 -11.12
N ILE A 335 4.77 -27.38 -10.57
CA ILE A 335 4.35 -26.01 -10.31
C ILE A 335 5.10 -25.09 -11.28
N ASP A 336 4.36 -24.38 -12.11
CA ASP A 336 4.89 -23.38 -13.05
C ASP A 336 4.80 -21.99 -12.43
N PHE A 337 5.94 -21.32 -12.26
CA PHE A 337 6.04 -19.97 -11.70
C PHE A 337 6.19 -18.94 -12.81
N THR A 338 5.43 -17.85 -12.73
CA THR A 338 5.55 -16.70 -13.61
C THR A 338 5.70 -15.43 -12.79
N VAL A 339 6.76 -14.67 -13.06
CA VAL A 339 6.94 -13.32 -12.53
C VAL A 339 6.50 -12.33 -13.59
N SER A 340 5.54 -11.50 -13.22
CA SER A 340 5.10 -10.33 -13.99
C SER A 340 5.48 -9.06 -13.24
N GLY A 341 5.61 -7.93 -13.94
CA GLY A 341 6.05 -6.66 -13.34
C GLY A 341 7.35 -6.16 -13.94
N VAL A 342 8.19 -5.52 -13.12
CA VAL A 342 9.43 -4.87 -13.57
C VAL A 342 10.57 -5.87 -13.88
N ASN A 343 10.50 -7.10 -13.38
CA ASN A 343 11.47 -8.16 -13.65
C ASN A 343 10.80 -9.45 -14.19
N PRO A 344 10.25 -9.43 -15.42
CA PRO A 344 9.53 -10.58 -15.96
C PRO A 344 10.45 -11.78 -16.16
N THR A 345 10.08 -12.92 -15.59
CA THR A 345 10.79 -14.21 -15.72
C THR A 345 9.85 -15.37 -15.41
N SER A 346 10.25 -16.60 -15.66
CA SER A 346 9.48 -17.79 -15.31
C SER A 346 10.37 -18.99 -15.01
N GLY A 347 9.81 -20.00 -14.38
CA GLY A 347 10.46 -21.27 -14.10
C GLY A 347 9.47 -22.30 -13.59
N SER A 348 9.95 -23.48 -13.23
CA SER A 348 9.11 -24.51 -12.64
C SER A 348 9.90 -25.39 -11.69
N ASP A 349 9.18 -26.02 -10.77
CA ASP A 349 9.70 -27.02 -9.84
C ASP A 349 8.62 -28.07 -9.55
N ILE A 350 9.01 -29.22 -9.00
CA ILE A 350 8.10 -30.32 -8.69
C ILE A 350 7.93 -30.41 -7.18
N THR A 351 6.69 -30.50 -6.73
CA THR A 351 6.35 -30.66 -5.31
C THR A 351 7.02 -31.88 -4.68
N ASP A 352 7.73 -31.66 -3.58
CA ASP A 352 8.40 -32.70 -2.80
C ASP A 352 7.45 -33.47 -1.87
N ALA A 353 8.01 -34.26 -0.94
CA ALA A 353 7.22 -35.06 0.00
C ALA A 353 6.39 -34.21 0.99
N ASP A 354 6.79 -32.96 1.20
CA ASP A 354 6.08 -31.97 2.01
C ASP A 354 5.17 -31.09 1.13
N GLY A 355 4.98 -31.44 -0.14
CA GLY A 355 4.12 -30.73 -1.09
C GLY A 355 4.72 -29.41 -1.56
N LYS A 356 6.03 -29.21 -1.41
CA LYS A 356 6.69 -27.92 -1.65
C LYS A 356 7.47 -27.90 -2.96
N ALA A 357 7.32 -26.81 -3.70
CA ALA A 357 8.09 -26.48 -4.89
C ALA A 357 8.67 -25.08 -4.72
N THR A 358 9.92 -24.85 -5.09
CA THR A 358 10.60 -23.57 -4.87
C THR A 358 11.01 -22.92 -6.18
N PHE A 359 10.90 -21.60 -6.24
CA PHE A 359 11.39 -20.82 -7.37
C PHE A 359 12.22 -19.65 -6.88
N THR A 360 13.44 -19.56 -7.40
CA THR A 360 14.39 -18.50 -7.05
C THR A 360 14.72 -17.67 -8.28
N TYR A 361 14.64 -16.36 -8.17
CA TYR A 361 15.00 -15.43 -9.23
C TYR A 361 15.66 -14.16 -8.70
N THR A 362 16.29 -13.39 -9.58
CA THR A 362 16.95 -12.12 -9.26
C THR A 362 16.28 -10.99 -10.04
N GLY A 363 15.77 -9.98 -9.35
CA GLY A 363 15.24 -8.77 -9.96
C GLY A 363 16.35 -7.75 -10.17
N ASN A 364 16.44 -7.15 -11.36
CA ASN A 364 17.48 -6.16 -11.72
C ASN A 364 16.91 -4.74 -11.91
N ASN A 365 15.59 -4.61 -11.97
CA ASN A 365 14.87 -3.36 -12.11
C ASN A 365 14.10 -3.09 -10.82
N ALA A 366 14.11 -1.84 -10.36
CA ALA A 366 13.31 -1.41 -9.22
C ALA A 366 11.82 -1.34 -9.57
N GLY A 367 10.97 -1.62 -8.58
CA GLY A 367 9.52 -1.65 -8.70
C GLY A 367 8.93 -2.99 -8.26
N LEU A 368 7.62 -3.12 -8.47
CA LEU A 368 6.85 -4.27 -8.02
C LEU A 368 6.83 -5.40 -9.06
N ASP A 369 7.05 -6.61 -8.58
CA ASP A 369 6.74 -7.85 -9.26
C ASP A 369 5.54 -8.53 -8.59
N THR A 370 4.76 -9.24 -9.40
CA THR A 370 3.76 -10.22 -8.97
C THR A 370 4.23 -11.60 -9.42
N ILE A 371 4.45 -12.50 -8.47
CA ILE A 371 4.82 -13.89 -8.73
C ILE A 371 3.56 -14.75 -8.62
N THR A 372 3.17 -15.37 -9.71
CA THR A 372 2.13 -16.40 -9.73
C THR A 372 2.77 -17.77 -9.79
N ALA A 373 2.14 -18.75 -9.15
CA ALA A 373 2.42 -20.16 -9.37
C ALA A 373 1.14 -20.87 -9.82
N GLU A 374 1.26 -21.76 -10.79
CA GLU A 374 0.15 -22.49 -11.39
C GLU A 374 0.44 -23.99 -11.38
N THR A 375 -0.59 -24.81 -11.15
CA THR A 375 -0.52 -26.26 -11.34
C THR A 375 -1.87 -26.82 -11.74
N VAL A 376 -1.89 -28.04 -12.27
CA VAL A 376 -3.12 -28.75 -12.59
C VAL A 376 -3.24 -30.00 -11.74
N VAL A 377 -4.30 -30.06 -10.92
CA VAL A 377 -4.65 -31.24 -10.12
C VAL A 377 -6.03 -31.72 -10.56
N ASP A 378 -6.14 -33.00 -10.96
CA ASP A 378 -7.41 -33.59 -11.42
C ASP A 378 -8.15 -32.78 -12.50
N SER A 379 -7.39 -32.27 -13.48
CA SER A 379 -7.89 -31.40 -14.56
C SER A 379 -8.42 -30.03 -14.09
N LYS A 380 -8.10 -29.62 -12.87
CA LYS A 380 -8.37 -28.28 -12.32
C LYS A 380 -7.09 -27.47 -12.21
N THR A 381 -7.09 -26.27 -12.76
CA THR A 381 -5.99 -25.33 -12.61
C THR A 381 -6.10 -24.64 -11.25
N LEU A 382 -5.04 -24.73 -10.46
CA LEU A 382 -4.87 -23.99 -9.21
C LEU A 382 -3.82 -22.92 -9.44
N VAL A 383 -4.08 -21.73 -8.91
CA VAL A 383 -3.17 -20.61 -9.00
C VAL A 383 -2.95 -20.06 -7.59
N GLY A 384 -1.75 -19.60 -7.28
CA GLY A 384 -1.49 -18.77 -6.12
C GLY A 384 -0.62 -17.60 -6.53
N SER A 385 -0.68 -16.49 -5.80
CA SER A 385 0.04 -15.26 -6.14
C SER A 385 0.62 -14.59 -4.90
N VAL A 386 1.79 -13.98 -5.05
CA VAL A 386 2.46 -13.15 -4.05
C VAL A 386 3.11 -11.94 -4.71
N SER A 387 3.35 -10.89 -3.93
CA SER A 387 3.97 -9.67 -4.44
C SER A 387 5.39 -9.50 -3.91
N LYS A 388 6.22 -8.84 -4.72
CA LYS A 388 7.63 -8.64 -4.43
C LYS A 388 8.08 -7.26 -4.87
N GLU A 389 8.60 -6.46 -3.94
CA GLU A 389 9.17 -5.16 -4.26
C GLU A 389 10.70 -5.25 -4.41
N TRP A 390 11.23 -4.67 -5.49
CA TRP A 390 12.65 -4.50 -5.73
C TRP A 390 13.06 -3.04 -5.55
N LYS A 391 14.02 -2.79 -4.67
CA LYS A 391 14.58 -1.45 -4.41
C LYS A 391 16.01 -1.35 -4.95
N ASN A 392 16.40 -0.19 -5.46
CA ASN A 392 17.76 0.00 -5.99
C ASN A 392 18.82 -0.24 -4.90
N THR A 393 19.87 -1.01 -5.18
CA THR A 393 21.07 -1.13 -4.33
C THR A 393 21.88 0.17 -4.29
N ASN A 394 21.63 1.07 -5.26
CA ASN A 394 22.19 2.42 -5.30
C ASN A 394 21.21 3.45 -4.73
N GLY A 395 20.40 3.02 -3.76
CA GLY A 395 19.92 3.84 -2.67
C GLY A 395 20.59 3.39 -1.37
N GLY A 396 21.87 3.04 -1.44
CA GLY A 396 22.76 3.00 -0.29
C GLY A 396 23.10 4.41 0.19
N GLY A 397 22.15 5.34 0.14
CA GLY A 397 22.18 6.41 1.11
C GLY A 397 22.08 5.72 2.46
N SER A 398 23.02 5.98 3.36
CA SER A 398 22.56 6.14 4.73
C SER A 398 21.28 6.98 4.63
N SER A 399 20.14 6.54 5.16
CA SER A 399 19.08 7.46 5.50
C SER A 399 19.60 8.35 6.64
N ASN A 400 20.60 9.17 6.33
CA ASN A 400 20.74 10.52 6.81
C ASN A 400 19.85 11.40 5.91
N GLU A 401 18.64 10.93 5.59
CA GLU A 401 17.60 11.76 5.01
C GLU A 401 17.25 12.78 6.08
N GLU A 402 17.75 13.98 5.84
CA GLU A 402 17.64 15.10 6.74
C GLU A 402 16.21 15.59 6.79
N LEU A 403 15.82 16.10 7.96
CA LEU A 403 14.81 17.15 8.01
C LEU A 403 15.26 18.26 7.04
N LYS A 404 14.55 18.47 5.92
CA LYS A 404 14.73 19.66 5.11
C LYS A 404 13.64 20.65 5.54
N VAL A 405 14.00 21.69 6.29
CA VAL A 405 13.06 22.80 6.50
C VAL A 405 12.90 23.47 5.15
N GLN A 406 11.74 23.28 4.53
CA GLN A 406 11.55 23.64 3.13
C GLN A 406 11.48 25.16 2.92
N LYS A 407 11.05 25.89 3.95
CA LYS A 407 10.84 27.32 3.84
C LYS A 407 10.90 27.99 5.20
N ILE A 408 11.74 29.00 5.29
CA ILE A 408 11.77 29.93 6.41
C ILE A 408 11.47 31.30 5.83
N VAL A 409 10.25 31.78 6.05
CA VAL A 409 9.82 33.08 5.52
C VAL A 409 9.91 34.11 6.64
N ALA A 410 10.74 35.13 6.44
CA ALA A 410 10.60 36.39 7.18
C ALA A 410 9.34 37.09 6.70
N LEU A 411 8.39 37.31 7.61
CA LEU A 411 7.14 37.97 7.29
C LEU A 411 7.30 39.49 7.61
N ASP A 412 7.32 40.35 6.58
CA ASP A 412 7.39 41.82 6.67
C ASP A 412 5.99 42.48 6.59
N ASP A 413 5.90 43.73 7.07
CA ASP A 413 4.72 44.58 7.33
C ASP A 413 3.83 44.90 6.10
N ASP A 414 4.23 44.49 4.89
CA ASP A 414 3.57 44.89 3.63
C ASP A 414 2.44 43.93 3.18
N ARG A 415 2.09 42.90 3.98
CA ARG A 415 0.86 42.11 3.80
C ARG A 415 -0.18 42.63 4.79
N GLU A 416 -1.42 42.87 4.34
CA GLU A 416 -2.55 43.41 5.14
C GLU A 416 -2.94 42.56 6.38
N ASP A 417 -2.18 41.51 6.72
CA ASP A 417 -2.37 40.63 7.86
C ASP A 417 -1.38 40.98 8.98
N GLU A 418 -1.87 41.56 10.08
CA GLU A 418 -1.07 41.79 11.31
C GLU A 418 -0.48 40.50 11.90
N ASP A 419 -0.98 39.34 11.48
CA ASP A 419 -0.49 38.01 11.87
C ASP A 419 0.83 37.59 11.22
N ALA A 420 1.39 38.42 10.34
CA ALA A 420 2.58 38.15 9.55
C ALA A 420 3.86 38.76 10.15
N LYS A 421 4.09 38.72 11.48
CA LYS A 421 5.29 39.33 12.12
C LYS A 421 6.15 38.30 12.87
N GLY A 422 6.82 37.43 12.13
CA GLY A 422 7.59 36.34 12.72
C GLY A 422 8.27 35.44 11.69
N ILE A 423 8.66 34.26 12.16
CA ILE A 423 9.29 33.20 11.37
C ILE A 423 8.31 32.03 11.26
N TYR A 424 7.99 31.65 10.02
CA TYR A 424 7.25 30.42 9.74
C TYR A 424 8.23 29.30 9.40
N ILE A 425 8.05 28.16 10.05
CA ILE A 425 8.81 26.93 9.84
C ILE A 425 7.80 25.91 9.32
N ASP A 426 7.90 25.58 8.04
CA ASP A 426 7.11 24.51 7.44
C ASP A 426 7.91 23.21 7.40
N GLU A 427 7.21 22.10 7.61
CA GLU A 427 7.72 20.79 7.25
C GLU A 427 7.30 20.52 5.79
N ASP A 428 8.24 20.15 4.93
CA ASP A 428 7.87 19.27 3.83
C ASP A 428 8.49 17.93 4.12
N ILE A 429 7.74 16.87 3.83
CA ILE A 429 8.13 15.47 3.61
C ILE A 429 7.02 14.51 4.11
N SER A 430 6.61 13.61 3.22
CA SER A 430 5.60 12.56 3.39
C SER A 430 6.02 11.32 4.20
N PHE A 431 7.20 11.32 4.85
CA PHE A 431 7.78 10.13 5.48
C PHE A 431 8.38 10.31 6.90
N LEU A 432 8.39 11.53 7.46
CA LEU A 432 8.77 11.76 8.86
C LEU A 432 7.53 11.76 9.76
N HIS A 433 7.69 11.29 10.99
CA HIS A 433 6.65 11.27 12.01
C HIS A 433 7.07 12.13 13.22
N ASP A 434 6.11 12.87 13.77
CA ASP A 434 6.23 13.59 15.06
C ASP A 434 7.35 14.67 15.13
N ALA A 435 7.58 15.41 14.04
CA ALA A 435 8.57 16.49 14.02
C ALA A 435 8.25 17.59 15.05
N THR A 436 9.22 17.91 15.91
CA THR A 436 9.02 18.73 17.10
C THR A 436 10.18 19.71 17.29
N LEU A 437 9.88 21.01 17.40
CA LEU A 437 10.84 22.02 17.85
C LEU A 437 11.10 21.84 19.35
N THR A 438 12.34 21.55 19.72
CA THR A 438 12.74 21.26 21.11
C THR A 438 13.46 22.41 21.79
N ASN A 439 14.06 23.32 21.04
CA ASN A 439 14.71 24.52 21.57
C ASN A 439 14.87 25.58 20.47
N ALA A 440 14.63 26.85 20.80
CA ALA A 440 14.88 27.99 19.91
C ALA A 440 15.56 29.12 20.67
N ILE A 441 16.66 29.64 20.13
CA ILE A 441 17.47 30.71 20.72
C ILE A 441 17.72 31.79 19.67
N LEU A 442 17.33 33.03 19.97
CA LEU A 442 17.58 34.18 19.12
C LEU A 442 18.72 35.02 19.74
N THR A 443 19.67 35.48 18.93
CA THR A 443 20.82 36.28 19.36
C THR A 443 20.86 37.60 18.61
N ASP A 444 20.99 38.71 19.34
CA ASP A 444 21.03 40.05 18.77
C ASP A 444 22.44 40.48 18.31
N PRO A 445 22.57 41.59 17.55
CA PRO A 445 23.87 42.12 17.10
C PRO A 445 24.87 42.44 18.21
N ASN A 446 24.41 42.64 19.45
CA ASN A 446 25.23 42.89 20.63
C ASN A 446 25.53 41.61 21.41
N SER A 447 25.18 40.44 20.87
CA SER A 447 25.33 39.11 21.46
C SER A 447 24.45 38.84 22.69
N ASN A 448 23.35 39.56 22.87
CA ASN A 448 22.33 39.17 23.87
C ASN A 448 21.45 38.06 23.31
N THR A 449 21.12 37.08 24.14
CA THR A 449 20.30 35.92 23.75
C THR A 449 18.89 35.99 24.33
N TYR A 450 17.92 35.54 23.55
CA TYR A 450 16.51 35.45 23.89
C TYR A 450 16.06 34.00 23.65
N THR A 451 15.56 33.32 24.68
CA THR A 451 15.09 31.93 24.56
C THR A 451 13.59 31.90 24.35
N TYR A 452 13.10 31.02 23.48
CA TYR A 452 11.67 30.79 23.31
C TYR A 452 11.21 29.77 24.35
N ASP A 453 10.52 30.24 25.39
CA ASP A 453 9.91 29.39 26.39
C ASP A 453 8.69 28.65 25.78
N ASN A 454 8.21 27.56 26.42
CA ASN A 454 7.12 26.68 25.92
C ASN A 454 7.44 25.73 24.74
N VAL A 455 8.72 25.42 24.48
CA VAL A 455 9.11 24.17 23.80
C VAL A 455 8.86 22.95 24.71
N PRO A 456 8.47 21.76 24.20
CA PRO A 456 8.40 21.35 22.78
C PRO A 456 7.06 21.63 22.07
N VAL A 457 7.10 21.91 20.76
CA VAL A 457 5.90 22.13 19.90
C VAL A 457 6.07 21.43 18.54
N SER A 458 5.00 20.79 18.04
CA SER A 458 4.98 20.12 16.73
C SER A 458 5.06 21.10 15.56
N LEU A 459 5.68 20.69 14.46
CA LEU A 459 5.70 21.43 13.19
C LEU A 459 4.42 21.13 12.36
N PRO A 460 4.02 22.02 11.43
CA PRO A 460 4.60 23.33 11.12
C PRO A 460 4.28 24.39 12.21
N ILE A 461 5.19 25.35 12.44
CA ILE A 461 5.03 26.36 13.50
C ILE A 461 5.32 27.79 13.00
N LYS A 462 4.55 28.76 13.53
CA LYS A 462 4.82 30.19 13.40
C LYS A 462 5.30 30.74 14.74
N ILE A 463 6.53 31.26 14.78
CA ILE A 463 7.09 31.93 15.97
C ILE A 463 7.06 33.44 15.72
N LYS A 464 6.20 34.15 16.45
CA LYS A 464 6.11 35.61 16.33
C LYS A 464 7.15 36.31 17.23
N PHE A 465 7.66 37.46 16.81
CA PHE A 465 8.61 38.23 17.63
C PHE A 465 7.94 39.06 18.73
N ASP A 466 6.62 39.20 18.69
CA ASP A 466 5.81 39.76 19.79
C ASP A 466 5.27 38.67 20.74
N ASP A 467 5.65 37.41 20.52
CA ASP A 467 5.23 36.30 21.35
C ASP A 467 5.75 36.51 22.79
N PRO A 468 4.86 36.51 23.81
CA PRO A 468 5.26 36.71 25.20
C PRO A 468 6.17 35.61 25.75
N ASN A 469 6.32 34.50 25.04
CA ASN A 469 7.16 33.37 25.44
C ASN A 469 8.65 33.61 25.16
N TRP A 470 9.04 34.65 24.42
CA TRP A 470 10.45 35.04 24.37
C TRP A 470 10.90 35.54 25.75
N ASN A 471 12.08 35.10 26.20
CA ASN A 471 12.64 35.46 27.48
C ASN A 471 14.05 36.07 27.33
N PRO A 472 14.22 37.39 27.58
CA PRO A 472 13.15 38.34 27.93
C PRO A 472 12.21 38.60 26.76
N ASN A 473 10.98 39.06 27.03
CA ASN A 473 10.00 39.37 25.98
C ASN A 473 10.55 40.48 25.06
N LEU A 474 10.58 40.20 23.75
CA LEU A 474 11.09 41.08 22.71
C LEU A 474 10.15 42.27 22.42
N GLY A 475 8.86 42.13 22.68
CA GLY A 475 7.86 43.16 22.45
C GLY A 475 7.61 43.47 20.97
N GLY A 476 7.98 42.57 20.06
CA GLY A 476 7.77 42.72 18.61
C GLY A 476 8.95 43.30 17.84
N ILE A 477 8.89 43.16 16.51
CA ILE A 477 9.96 43.55 15.58
C ILE A 477 10.38 45.02 15.67
N SER A 478 9.44 45.93 15.95
CA SER A 478 9.72 47.37 16.06
C SER A 478 10.65 47.73 17.24
N ASN A 479 10.85 46.81 18.18
CA ASN A 479 11.74 46.97 19.33
C ASN A 479 13.09 46.26 19.12
N MET A 480 13.28 45.53 18.02
CA MET A 480 14.55 44.91 17.67
C MET A 480 15.53 45.97 17.17
N ILE A 481 16.81 45.85 17.56
CA ILE A 481 17.87 46.74 17.09
C ILE A 481 18.33 46.39 15.68
N ASP A 482 18.74 47.40 14.92
CA ASP A 482 19.30 47.21 13.58
C ASP A 482 20.62 46.42 13.63
N GLY A 483 20.79 45.50 12.68
CA GLY A 483 21.97 44.65 12.56
C GLY A 483 21.63 43.20 12.22
N ILE A 484 22.65 42.33 12.27
CA ILE A 484 22.51 40.90 12.00
C ILE A 484 22.11 40.18 13.30
N TRP A 485 21.01 39.45 13.21
CA TRP A 485 20.48 38.56 14.24
C TRP A 485 20.68 37.12 13.81
N THR A 486 20.92 36.24 14.79
CA THR A 486 21.09 34.80 14.57
C THR A 486 20.01 34.02 15.31
N LEU A 487 19.24 33.19 14.63
CA LEU A 487 18.28 32.25 15.22
C LEU A 487 18.81 30.82 15.12
N GLU A 488 18.95 30.17 16.27
CA GLU A 488 19.28 28.74 16.40
C GLU A 488 18.03 27.92 16.75
N LEU A 489 17.78 26.85 16.01
CA LEU A 489 16.65 25.94 16.19
C LEU A 489 17.16 24.50 16.38
N ASN A 490 16.60 23.78 17.34
CA ASN A 490 16.84 22.35 17.54
C ASN A 490 15.55 21.58 17.32
N ILE A 491 15.51 20.73 16.31
CA ILE A 491 14.32 19.95 15.93
C ILE A 491 14.62 18.47 16.14
N THR A 492 13.65 17.73 16.66
CA THR A 492 13.67 16.26 16.74
C THR A 492 12.51 15.70 15.94
N ALA A 493 12.75 14.66 15.15
CA ALA A 493 11.71 13.91 14.47
C ALA A 493 11.99 12.40 14.60
N THR A 494 11.02 11.59 14.22
CA THR A 494 11.22 10.15 14.05
C THR A 494 11.06 9.75 12.59
N TYR A 495 11.80 8.74 12.17
CA TYR A 495 11.63 8.09 10.88
C TYR A 495 11.60 6.58 11.08
N GLU A 496 10.87 5.88 10.23
CA GLU A 496 10.87 4.43 10.21
C GLU A 496 12.10 3.93 9.44
N GLU A 497 12.98 3.16 10.09
CA GLU A 497 14.19 2.65 9.42
C GLU A 497 13.78 1.70 8.28
N PRO A 498 14.12 2.01 7.02
CA PRO A 498 13.58 1.29 5.85
C PRO A 498 13.95 -0.21 5.78
N ILE A 499 14.83 -0.67 6.65
CA ILE A 499 15.38 -2.04 6.70
C ILE A 499 14.77 -2.83 7.85
N THR A 500 14.41 -2.18 8.95
CA THR A 500 14.01 -2.86 10.20
C THR A 500 12.61 -2.49 10.67
N ASP A 501 11.99 -1.47 10.03
CA ASP A 501 10.72 -0.88 10.44
C ASP A 501 10.75 -0.31 11.88
N GLU A 502 11.96 -0.07 12.42
CA GLU A 502 12.15 0.54 13.73
C GLU A 502 12.05 2.06 13.63
N LEU A 503 11.23 2.70 14.49
CA LEU A 503 11.21 4.15 14.62
C LEU A 503 12.52 4.66 15.25
N LYS A 504 13.27 5.48 14.51
CA LYS A 504 14.53 6.08 14.95
C LYS A 504 14.43 7.59 15.06
N GLU A 505 15.03 8.12 16.13
CA GLU A 505 15.09 9.56 16.39
C GLU A 505 16.18 10.23 15.53
N VAL A 506 15.81 11.30 14.84
CA VAL A 506 16.73 12.22 14.15
C VAL A 506 16.71 13.59 14.83
N LYS A 507 17.87 14.23 14.97
CA LYS A 507 18.01 15.58 15.53
C LYS A 507 18.66 16.50 14.52
N GLN A 508 18.12 17.71 14.38
CA GLN A 508 18.68 18.74 13.54
C GLN A 508 18.94 20.02 14.33
N HIS A 509 20.07 20.67 14.04
CA HIS A 509 20.41 22.01 14.51
C HIS A 509 20.51 22.94 13.31
N ILE A 510 19.67 23.98 13.28
CA ILE A 510 19.58 24.96 12.19
C ILE A 510 19.99 26.31 12.73
N THR A 511 20.86 27.02 12.01
CA THR A 511 21.28 28.39 12.33
C THR A 511 20.95 29.33 11.18
N LEU A 512 20.26 30.42 11.50
CA LEU A 512 19.69 31.38 10.55
C LEU A 512 20.21 32.77 10.87
N ASP A 513 20.90 33.39 9.92
CA ASP A 513 21.29 34.79 10.04
C ASP A 513 20.33 35.66 9.22
N PHE A 514 19.75 36.67 9.86
CA PHE A 514 18.88 37.64 9.20
C PHE A 514 19.20 39.06 9.69
N LYS A 515 18.95 40.04 8.84
CA LYS A 515 19.20 41.44 9.10
C LYS A 515 17.91 42.17 9.43
N VAL A 516 17.95 42.94 10.52
CA VAL A 516 16.94 43.93 10.87
C VAL A 516 17.45 45.31 10.45
N ASP A 517 16.65 46.06 9.70
CA ASP A 517 16.94 47.45 9.32
C ASP A 517 15.65 48.29 9.38
N ASN A 518 15.58 49.22 10.33
CA ASN A 518 14.43 50.08 10.59
C ASN A 518 13.11 49.32 10.74
N GLY A 519 13.13 48.20 11.48
CA GLY A 519 11.94 47.38 11.74
C GLY A 519 11.51 46.48 10.57
N ARG A 520 12.33 46.35 9.52
CA ARG A 520 12.14 45.41 8.41
C ARG A 520 13.16 44.27 8.49
N LEU A 521 12.74 43.08 8.07
CA LEU A 521 13.59 41.89 7.98
C LEU A 521 14.08 41.68 6.55
N SER A 522 15.35 41.32 6.42
CA SER A 522 15.94 40.86 5.16
C SER A 522 16.97 39.77 5.43
N PHE A 523 17.15 38.83 4.51
CA PHE A 523 18.29 37.90 4.54
C PHE A 523 19.43 38.52 3.71
N GLU A 524 20.67 38.54 4.21
CA GLU A 524 21.82 39.05 3.42
C GLU A 524 22.32 37.94 2.45
N GLY A 525 21.92 38.01 1.17
CA GLY A 525 22.31 37.06 0.11
C GLY A 525 21.09 36.62 -0.71
N ASP A 526 21.29 36.05 -1.92
CA ASP A 526 20.18 35.37 -2.65
C ASP A 526 19.43 34.45 -1.68
N GLU A 527 18.10 34.39 -1.81
CA GLU A 527 17.07 34.06 -0.80
C GLU A 527 17.24 32.77 0.04
N ASP A 528 18.34 32.01 -0.11
CA ASP A 528 18.50 30.63 0.36
C ASP A 528 19.82 30.33 1.13
N GLN A 529 20.49 31.29 1.76
CA GLN A 529 21.69 30.98 2.58
C GLN A 529 21.33 30.42 3.97
N PHE A 530 21.05 29.12 4.03
CA PHE A 530 20.88 28.36 5.26
C PHE A 530 22.19 27.66 5.67
N SER A 531 22.48 27.61 6.97
CA SER A 531 23.61 26.81 7.48
C SER A 531 23.10 25.67 8.37
N PHE A 532 23.47 24.43 8.01
CA PHE A 532 23.07 23.22 8.72
C PHE A 532 24.29 22.61 9.42
N GLN A 533 24.18 22.30 10.72
CA GLN A 533 25.21 21.54 11.44
C GLN A 533 24.78 20.07 11.61
N LYS A 534 25.37 19.17 10.81
CA LYS A 534 25.11 17.73 10.86
C LYS A 534 26.20 16.97 11.62
N LYS A 535 25.82 16.05 12.52
CA LYS A 535 26.73 15.06 13.12
C LYS A 535 26.48 13.68 12.50
N ILE A 536 27.26 13.32 11.48
CA ILE A 536 27.21 11.98 10.88
C ILE A 536 28.02 10.99 11.75
N LYS A 537 27.39 9.93 12.26
CA LYS A 537 28.10 8.79 12.87
C LYS A 537 28.24 7.67 11.84
N MET A 538 29.45 7.44 11.36
CA MET A 538 29.75 6.30 10.48
C MET A 538 29.97 5.02 11.31
N LYS A 539 29.26 3.94 10.99
CA LYS A 539 29.70 2.58 11.36
C LYS A 539 30.62 2.07 10.24
N PRO A 540 31.88 1.72 10.50
CA PRO A 540 32.71 1.16 9.44
C PRO A 540 32.12 -0.19 9.02
N ASN A 541 31.64 -0.27 7.78
CA ASN A 541 31.63 -1.54 7.05
C ASN A 541 33.11 -1.92 6.85
N PRO A 542 33.54 -3.18 7.04
CA PRO A 542 34.94 -3.49 7.32
C PRO A 542 35.83 -3.28 6.08
N VAL A 543 36.42 -2.09 5.95
CA VAL A 543 37.56 -1.84 5.08
C VAL A 543 38.82 -1.94 5.95
N PRO A 544 39.84 -2.71 5.54
CA PRO A 544 41.12 -2.76 6.24
C PRO A 544 41.73 -1.34 6.36
N LEU A 545 42.16 -0.95 7.56
CA LEU A 545 42.75 0.35 7.92
C LEU A 545 44.07 0.71 7.18
N ASN A 546 44.43 -0.06 6.17
CA ASN A 546 45.63 0.04 5.33
C ASN A 546 45.29 0.34 3.86
N ALA A 547 44.08 0.81 3.57
CA ALA A 547 43.77 1.44 2.29
C ALA A 547 44.49 2.81 2.21
N GLU A 548 45.17 3.06 1.09
CA GLU A 548 45.91 4.31 0.83
C GLU A 548 44.98 5.53 0.64
N GLU A 549 43.69 5.31 0.40
CA GLU A 549 42.64 6.32 0.29
C GLU A 549 41.36 5.82 0.97
N VAL A 550 40.69 6.70 1.73
CA VAL A 550 39.31 6.51 2.20
C VAL A 550 38.50 7.62 1.57
N GLU A 551 37.60 7.25 0.66
CA GLU A 551 36.69 8.18 0.02
C GLU A 551 35.47 8.38 0.92
N ILE A 552 35.13 9.65 1.19
CA ILE A 552 33.94 10.03 1.96
C ILE A 552 33.02 10.74 0.98
N GLU A 553 31.99 10.04 0.54
CA GLU A 553 30.96 10.59 -0.34
C GLU A 553 29.89 11.27 0.52
N ILE A 554 29.60 12.54 0.23
CA ILE A 554 28.56 13.32 0.91
C ILE A 554 27.59 13.75 -0.19
N GLU A 555 26.60 12.93 -0.47
CA GLU A 555 25.57 13.25 -1.46
C GLU A 555 24.64 14.34 -0.91
N GLU A 556 24.63 15.50 -1.57
CA GLU A 556 23.67 16.57 -1.32
C GLU A 556 23.09 17.01 -2.67
N GLU A 557 21.76 17.00 -2.80
CA GLU A 557 21.09 17.55 -3.98
C GLU A 557 21.08 19.08 -3.90
N SER A 558 21.73 19.74 -4.86
CA SER A 558 21.66 21.20 -4.99
C SER A 558 20.39 21.63 -5.73
N GLU A 559 19.66 22.63 -5.21
CA GLU A 559 18.55 23.24 -5.95
C GLU A 559 19.02 23.94 -7.24
N PRO A 560 18.15 24.08 -8.26
CA PRO A 560 18.48 24.77 -9.50
C PRO A 560 18.84 26.25 -9.25
N GLY A 561 20.15 26.57 -9.25
CA GLY A 561 20.65 27.94 -9.04
C GLY A 561 21.83 28.05 -8.07
N VAL A 562 22.06 27.02 -7.25
CA VAL A 562 23.19 26.96 -6.32
C VAL A 562 24.48 26.67 -7.10
N GLN A 563 25.40 27.64 -7.18
CA GLN A 563 26.62 27.48 -7.99
C GLN A 563 27.80 26.84 -7.25
N THR A 564 27.82 26.79 -5.90
CA THR A 564 28.93 26.15 -5.15
C THR A 564 28.52 25.86 -3.70
N ILE A 565 28.75 24.64 -3.21
CA ILE A 565 28.61 24.26 -1.78
C ILE A 565 30.02 24.19 -1.15
N PHE A 566 30.15 24.69 0.08
CA PHE A 566 31.40 24.62 0.85
C PHE A 566 31.16 23.91 2.19
N ILE A 567 32.03 22.97 2.53
CA ILE A 567 32.09 22.48 3.92
C ILE A 567 32.89 23.49 4.74
N ASN A 568 32.18 24.24 5.60
CA ASN A 568 32.79 25.25 6.45
C ASN A 568 33.84 24.63 7.40
N LYS A 569 33.52 23.47 8.00
CA LYS A 569 34.43 22.69 8.83
C LYS A 569 34.10 21.19 8.83
N LEU A 570 35.10 20.33 8.62
CA LEU A 570 35.01 18.87 8.75
C LEU A 570 35.97 18.38 9.85
N ASP A 571 35.43 17.76 10.90
CA ASP A 571 36.22 17.17 11.98
C ASP A 571 36.14 15.63 11.93
N ILE A 572 37.28 14.96 11.70
CA ILE A 572 37.42 13.50 11.79
C ILE A 572 37.95 13.14 13.17
N ILE A 573 37.13 12.44 13.96
CA ILE A 573 37.49 12.00 15.31
C ILE A 573 37.85 10.52 15.28
N LYS A 574 39.12 10.20 15.54
CA LYS A 574 39.58 8.81 15.64
C LYS A 574 39.04 8.15 16.92
N PRO A 575 38.92 6.82 16.97
CA PRO A 575 38.56 6.10 18.20
C PRO A 575 39.47 6.40 19.40
N SER A 576 40.71 6.87 19.16
CA SER A 576 41.63 7.36 20.18
C SER A 576 41.25 8.70 20.81
N GLY A 577 40.20 9.37 20.32
CA GLY A 577 39.78 10.73 20.69
C GLY A 577 40.55 11.84 19.97
N THR A 578 41.46 11.50 19.05
CA THR A 578 42.21 12.49 18.27
C THR A 578 41.33 13.11 17.19
N VAL A 579 41.29 14.43 17.10
CA VAL A 579 40.50 15.19 16.11
C VAL A 579 41.41 15.70 14.98
N ILE A 580 40.98 15.54 13.74
CA ILE A 580 41.60 16.12 12.54
C ILE A 580 40.58 17.06 11.90
N SER A 581 40.93 18.33 11.74
CA SER A 581 40.01 19.37 11.23
C SER A 581 40.41 19.85 9.84
N TYR A 582 39.44 20.00 8.94
CA TYR A 582 39.54 20.67 7.65
C TYR A 582 38.59 21.86 7.64
N ASN A 583 38.99 23.00 7.08
CA ASN A 583 38.15 24.20 7.01
C ASN A 583 38.00 24.66 5.55
N GLY A 584 36.82 25.18 5.20
CA GLY A 584 36.54 25.81 3.91
C GLY A 584 36.78 24.89 2.71
N VAL A 585 36.31 23.64 2.79
CA VAL A 585 36.54 22.64 1.75
C VAL A 585 35.53 22.85 0.61
N PRO A 586 35.97 23.18 -0.62
CA PRO A 586 35.08 23.35 -1.75
C PRO A 586 34.59 21.99 -2.25
N LEU A 587 33.31 21.90 -2.61
CA LEU A 587 32.71 20.75 -3.27
C LEU A 587 32.58 21.06 -4.77
N SER A 588 33.14 20.21 -5.65
CA SER A 588 32.99 20.38 -7.10
C SER A 588 31.74 19.64 -7.59
N ASN A 589 30.88 20.34 -8.32
CA ASN A 589 29.76 19.74 -9.04
C ASN A 589 30.24 19.16 -10.37
N ASP A 590 30.71 17.91 -10.37
CA ASP A 590 30.81 17.13 -11.59
C ASP A 590 29.81 15.96 -11.51
N ASP A 591 28.67 16.17 -12.17
CA ASP A 591 27.57 15.21 -12.43
C ASP A 591 27.00 14.43 -11.22
N SER A 592 25.87 14.96 -10.70
CA SER A 592 24.83 14.25 -9.92
C SER A 592 25.20 13.61 -8.57
N SER A 593 26.45 13.74 -8.11
CA SER A 593 26.87 13.35 -6.77
C SER A 593 28.02 14.26 -6.31
N ILE A 594 28.02 14.62 -5.03
CA ILE A 594 29.06 15.48 -4.45
C ILE A 594 30.08 14.58 -3.73
N GLY A 595 31.19 14.27 -4.41
CA GLY A 595 32.26 13.44 -3.87
C GLY A 595 33.33 14.25 -3.13
N LEU A 596 33.78 13.77 -1.96
CA LEU A 596 34.87 14.35 -1.19
C LEU A 596 36.03 13.36 -1.04
N GLY A 597 37.03 13.48 -1.90
CA GLY A 597 38.28 12.72 -1.80
C GLY A 597 39.18 13.27 -0.68
N VAL A 598 39.03 12.81 0.56
CA VAL A 598 39.95 13.17 1.66
C VAL A 598 41.10 12.16 1.72
N LYS A 599 42.30 12.56 1.28
CA LYS A 599 43.52 11.77 1.53
C LYS A 599 43.83 11.73 3.01
N LEU A 600 43.58 10.59 3.65
CA LEU A 600 44.11 10.31 4.97
C LEU A 600 45.59 9.90 4.82
N PRO A 601 46.54 10.57 5.50
CA PRO A 601 47.95 10.27 5.32
C PRO A 601 48.29 8.90 5.94
N GLY A 602 48.75 7.98 5.09
CA GLY A 602 49.52 6.82 5.50
C GLY A 602 51.01 7.19 5.57
N ASP A 603 51.58 7.12 6.78
CA ASP A 603 53.01 7.23 7.14
C ASP A 603 53.64 8.63 7.42
N PRO A 604 54.53 8.75 8.44
CA PRO A 604 54.99 10.01 9.04
C PRO A 604 56.21 10.61 8.31
N GLY A 605 56.05 10.92 7.01
CA GLY A 605 57.18 11.27 6.13
C GLY A 605 57.18 12.67 5.50
N ASP A 606 56.07 13.15 4.93
CA ASP A 606 56.10 14.37 4.10
C ASP A 606 55.29 15.51 4.71
N TRP A 607 55.98 16.28 5.56
CA TRP A 607 55.57 17.62 5.94
C TRP A 607 56.34 18.63 5.11
N SER A 608 55.74 19.10 4.01
CA SER A 608 56.04 20.43 3.51
C SER A 608 54.82 21.04 2.85
N ALA A 609 54.27 22.04 3.54
CA ALA A 609 53.26 22.94 3.03
C ALA A 609 53.80 23.74 1.83
N SER A 610 53.04 23.78 0.74
CA SER A 610 53.02 24.90 -0.20
C SER A 610 51.74 24.84 -1.04
N GLY A 611 50.80 25.76 -0.82
CA GLY A 611 49.83 26.15 -1.85
C GLY A 611 50.52 27.02 -2.93
N PRO A 612 49.79 27.74 -3.80
CA PRO A 612 48.39 27.64 -4.19
C PRO A 612 48.20 27.50 -5.73
N HIS A 613 46.93 27.57 -6.16
CA HIS A 613 46.41 28.04 -7.45
C HIS A 613 45.88 27.02 -8.48
N PRO A 614 44.87 27.46 -9.28
CA PRO A 614 43.66 26.72 -9.60
C PRO A 614 43.60 26.28 -11.06
N THR A 615 42.67 25.39 -11.36
CA THR A 615 41.66 25.50 -12.43
C THR A 615 40.65 24.41 -12.20
#